data_AF-A0A653BM64-F1
#
_entry.id   AF-A0A653BM64-F1
#
_cell.length_a   1.000
_cell.length_b   1.000
_cell.length_c   1.000
_cell.angle_alpha   90.00
_cell.angle_beta   90.00
_cell.angle_gamma   90.00
#
_symmetry.space_group_name_H-M   'P 1'
#
loop_
_entity.id
_entity.type
_entity.pdbx_description
1 polymer ?
#
loop_
_entity_poly.entity_id
_entity_poly.type
_entity_poly.pdbx_seq_one_letter_code
_entity_poly.pdbx_strand_id
1 'polypeptide(L)'
;MKRQNVRTLSLVVCTFTYLLIGAAVFDALESKEEERRDQLLRVSSNALKRKYNISNDDYRMIELVIIEYKPHKAGPQWKFAGAFYFATVVLAMIGYGHSTPVTAGGKAFCIGYAV
;
A
#
# COMPACT_ATOMS: atom_id res chain seq x y z
N MET A 1 26.01 -30.69 -15.44
CA MET A 1 24.85 -30.43 -14.55
C MET A 1 23.63 -31.15 -15.10
N LYS A 2 22.75 -31.67 -14.23
CA LYS A 2 21.46 -32.25 -14.67
C LYS A 2 20.63 -31.18 -15.38
N ARG A 3 19.94 -31.55 -16.47
CA ARG A 3 19.12 -30.65 -17.30
C ARG A 3 18.08 -29.86 -16.48
N GLN A 4 17.56 -30.45 -15.41
CA GLN A 4 16.65 -29.80 -14.46
C GLN A 4 17.32 -28.64 -13.70
N ASN A 5 18.54 -28.84 -13.20
CA ASN A 5 19.29 -27.82 -12.46
C ASN A 5 19.64 -26.63 -13.36
N VAL A 6 19.98 -26.89 -14.62
CA VAL A 6 20.25 -25.84 -15.61
C VAL A 6 18.97 -25.03 -15.87
N ARG A 7 17.81 -25.69 -16.08
CA ARG A 7 16.53 -24.99 -16.30
C ARG A 7 16.14 -24.13 -15.11
N THR A 8 16.25 -24.64 -13.88
CA THR A 8 15.92 -23.87 -12.67
C THR A 8 16.85 -22.66 -12.53
N LEU A 9 18.16 -22.85 -12.71
CA LEU A 9 19.12 -21.75 -12.64
C LEU A 9 18.85 -20.68 -13.70
N SER A 10 18.53 -21.09 -14.94
CA SER A 10 18.15 -20.16 -16.01
C SER A 10 16.89 -19.36 -15.68
N LEU A 11 15.86 -20.00 -15.12
CA LEU A 11 14.64 -19.29 -14.71
C LEU A 11 14.92 -18.27 -13.61
N VAL A 12 15.70 -18.65 -12.60
CA VAL A 12 16.10 -17.75 -11.50
C VAL A 12 16.83 -16.52 -12.06
N VAL A 13 17.85 -16.73 -12.89
CA VAL A 13 18.60 -15.63 -13.52
C VAL A 13 17.67 -14.73 -14.34
N CYS A 14 16.77 -15.32 -15.13
CA CYS A 14 15.82 -14.57 -15.98
C CYS A 14 14.82 -13.75 -15.16
N THR A 15 14.30 -14.31 -14.05
CA THR A 15 13.41 -13.57 -13.14
C THR A 15 14.14 -12.41 -12.47
N PHE A 16 15.37 -12.63 -11.99
CA PHE A 16 16.16 -11.56 -11.38
C PHE A 16 16.47 -10.44 -12.38
N THR A 17 16.89 -10.75 -13.60
CA THR A 17 17.13 -9.72 -14.62
C THR A 17 15.85 -8.99 -15.01
N TYR A 18 14.72 -9.69 -15.12
CA TYR A 18 13.42 -9.07 -15.37
C TYR A 18 13.02 -8.08 -14.26
N LEU A 19 13.23 -8.44 -12.99
CA LEU A 19 12.98 -7.54 -11.85
C LEU A 19 13.88 -6.30 -11.89
N LEU A 20 15.17 -6.46 -12.24
CA LEU A 20 16.10 -5.32 -12.35
C LEU A 20 15.69 -4.35 -13.48
N ILE A 21 15.30 -4.88 -14.64
CA ILE A 21 14.79 -4.06 -15.75
C ILE A 21 13.51 -3.34 -15.33
N GLY A 22 12.56 -4.05 -14.70
CA GLY A 22 11.34 -3.46 -14.18
C GLY A 22 11.62 -2.32 -13.20
N ALA A 23 12.53 -2.53 -12.24
CA ALA A 23 12.93 -1.49 -11.28
C ALA A 23 13.50 -0.24 -11.98
N ALA A 24 14.40 -0.42 -12.95
CA ALA A 24 14.98 0.71 -13.69
C ALA A 24 13.92 1.47 -14.52
N VAL A 25 12.96 0.77 -15.11
CA VAL A 25 11.86 1.38 -15.87
C VAL A 25 10.92 2.15 -14.93
N PHE A 26 10.51 1.57 -13.81
CA PHE A 26 9.65 2.26 -12.85
C PHE A 26 10.33 3.48 -12.23
N ASP A 27 11.63 3.39 -11.90
CA ASP A 27 12.39 4.53 -11.42
C ASP A 27 12.44 5.67 -12.46
N ALA A 28 12.72 5.35 -13.71
CA ALA A 28 12.76 6.34 -14.79
C ALA A 28 11.39 7.00 -15.06
N LEU A 29 10.28 6.28 -14.83
CA LEU A 29 8.92 6.75 -15.12
C LEU A 29 8.27 7.48 -13.95
N GLU A 30 8.45 7.00 -12.71
CA GLU A 30 7.67 7.45 -11.55
C GLU A 30 8.45 8.40 -10.63
N SER A 31 9.78 8.28 -10.52
CA SER A 31 10.55 8.97 -9.49
C SER A 31 10.45 10.50 -9.58
N LYS A 32 10.49 11.06 -10.80
CA LYS A 32 10.35 12.52 -11.00
C LYS A 32 8.96 13.04 -10.61
N GLU A 33 7.91 12.28 -10.91
CA GLU A 33 6.55 12.67 -10.57
C GLU A 33 6.27 12.52 -9.07
N GLU A 34 6.84 11.50 -8.42
CA GLU A 34 6.81 11.35 -6.97
C GLU A 34 7.45 12.57 -6.27
N GLU A 35 8.67 12.94 -6.67
CA GLU A 35 9.37 14.11 -6.11
C GLU A 35 8.56 15.40 -6.30
N ARG A 36 7.98 15.61 -7.49
CA ARG A 36 7.16 16.79 -7.78
C ARG A 36 5.90 16.83 -6.90
N ARG A 37 5.23 15.68 -6.71
CA ARG A 37 4.04 15.58 -5.85
C ARG A 37 4.38 15.82 -4.39
N ASP A 38 5.48 15.25 -3.89
CA ASP A 38 5.96 15.49 -2.52
C ASP A 38 6.26 16.98 -2.29
N GLN A 39 6.99 17.62 -3.20
CA GLN A 39 7.26 19.06 -3.13
C GLN A 39 5.98 19.90 -3.11
N LEU A 40 5.01 19.61 -3.98
CA LEU A 40 3.73 20.31 -4.01
C LEU A 40 2.93 20.14 -2.70
N LEU A 41 2.90 18.94 -2.14
CA LEU A 41 2.22 18.66 -0.88
C LEU A 41 2.92 19.38 0.29
N ARG A 42 4.26 19.40 0.32
CA ARG A 42 5.03 20.14 1.33
C ARG A 42 4.79 21.64 1.27
N VAL A 43 4.81 22.22 0.07
CA VAL A 43 4.54 23.66 -0.12
C VAL A 43 3.11 24.00 0.31
N SER A 44 2.13 23.19 -0.11
CA SER A 44 0.72 23.40 0.24
C SER A 44 0.47 23.25 1.75
N SER A 45 1.06 22.23 2.37
CA SER A 45 1.04 22.00 3.81
C SER A 45 1.63 23.18 4.59
N ASN A 46 2.81 23.66 4.20
CA ASN A 46 3.47 24.79 4.84
C ASN A 46 2.68 26.10 4.67
N ALA A 47 2.09 26.32 3.50
CA ALA A 47 1.21 27.46 3.27
C ALA A 47 -0.03 27.41 4.18
N LEU A 48 -0.62 26.23 4.36
CA LEU A 48 -1.76 26.02 5.26
C LEU A 48 -1.38 26.29 6.72
N LYS A 49 -0.26 25.73 7.19
CA LYS A 49 0.25 25.95 8.55
C LYS A 49 0.45 27.43 8.85
N ARG A 50 1.07 28.18 7.92
CA ARG A 50 1.29 29.63 8.08
C ARG A 50 -0.01 30.42 8.04
N LYS A 51 -0.91 30.12 7.08
CA LYS A 51 -2.17 30.83 6.90
C LYS A 51 -3.07 30.74 8.14
N TYR A 52 -3.06 29.60 8.83
CA TYR A 52 -3.92 29.32 9.98
C TYR A 52 -3.17 29.26 11.32
N ASN A 53 -1.88 29.64 11.34
CA ASN A 53 -1.02 29.60 12.54
C ASN A 53 -1.04 28.25 13.29
N ILE A 54 -0.94 27.14 12.54
CA ILE A 54 -1.00 25.77 13.08
C ILE A 54 0.41 25.35 13.50
N SER A 55 0.57 24.85 14.73
CA SER A 55 1.83 24.30 15.21
C SER A 55 2.20 22.99 14.48
N ASN A 56 3.46 22.57 14.56
CA ASN A 56 3.86 21.30 13.94
C ASN A 56 3.22 20.08 14.61
N ASP A 57 3.01 20.14 15.93
CA ASP A 57 2.38 19.05 16.69
C ASP A 57 0.89 18.94 16.36
N ASP A 58 0.18 20.07 16.30
CA ASP A 58 -1.24 20.09 15.92
C ASP A 58 -1.43 19.60 14.48
N TYR A 59 -0.55 20.02 13.57
CA TYR A 59 -0.61 19.55 12.19
C TYR A 59 -0.40 18.03 12.09
N ARG A 60 0.53 17.47 12.87
CA ARG A 60 0.75 16.02 12.94
C ARG A 60 -0.49 15.30 13.47
N MET A 61 -1.15 15.87 14.49
CA MET A 61 -2.39 15.30 15.00
C MET A 61 -3.50 15.30 13.94
N ILE A 62 -3.65 16.41 13.20
CA ILE A 62 -4.60 16.51 12.08
C ILE A 62 -4.29 15.46 10.99
N GLU A 63 -3.02 15.31 10.62
CA GLU A 63 -2.59 14.32 9.63
C GLU A 63 -2.93 12.89 10.07
N LEU A 64 -2.64 12.54 11.33
CA LEU A 64 -3.00 11.24 11.91
C LEU A 64 -4.51 10.99 11.85
N VAL A 65 -5.32 11.95 12.27
CA VAL A 65 -6.79 11.83 12.21
C VAL A 65 -7.27 11.65 10.77
N ILE A 66 -6.71 12.38 9.80
CA ILE A 66 -7.09 12.24 8.39
C ILE A 66 -6.73 10.85 7.84
N ILE A 67 -5.54 10.33 8.17
CA ILE A 67 -5.08 9.01 7.72
C ILE A 67 -5.97 7.92 8.30
N GLU A 68 -6.24 7.94 9.61
CA GLU A 68 -7.10 6.96 10.29
C GLU A 68 -8.57 7.04 9.83
N TYR A 69 -9.03 8.24 9.47
CA TYR A 69 -10.39 8.43 8.98
C TYR A 69 -10.57 8.04 7.49
N LYS A 70 -9.49 7.99 6.70
CA LYS A 70 -9.54 7.66 5.26
C LYS A 70 -10.36 6.40 4.93
N PRO A 71 -10.17 5.22 5.58
CA PRO A 71 -10.97 4.02 5.29
C PRO A 71 -12.46 4.19 5.62
N HIS A 72 -12.80 5.04 6.58
CA HIS A 72 -14.17 5.30 7.01
C HIS A 72 -14.96 6.16 6.01
N LYS A 73 -14.27 6.91 5.12
CA LYS A 73 -14.92 7.73 4.07
C LYS A 73 -15.67 6.90 3.03
N ALA A 74 -15.26 5.64 2.81
CA ALA A 74 -15.91 4.73 1.87
C ALA A 74 -17.17 4.04 2.45
N GLY A 75 -17.62 4.45 3.64
CA GLY A 75 -18.75 3.84 4.34
C GLY A 75 -18.35 2.62 5.18
N PRO A 76 -19.32 1.95 5.83
CA PRO A 76 -19.06 0.84 6.74
C PRO A 76 -18.46 -0.39 6.04
N GLN A 77 -17.14 -0.58 6.14
CA GLN A 77 -16.42 -1.69 5.49
C GLN A 77 -16.69 -3.06 6.12
N TRP A 78 -17.05 -3.10 7.41
CA TRP A 78 -17.26 -4.35 8.16
C TRP A 78 -18.75 -4.65 8.43
N LYS A 79 -19.57 -4.47 7.40
CA LYS A 79 -20.91 -5.08 7.31
C LYS A 79 -20.86 -6.29 6.39
N PHE A 80 -21.90 -7.12 6.36
CA PHE A 80 -21.88 -8.41 5.65
C PHE A 80 -21.39 -8.29 4.19
N ALA A 81 -21.88 -7.31 3.42
CA ALA A 81 -21.46 -7.11 2.04
C ALA A 81 -19.95 -6.77 1.91
N GLY A 82 -19.44 -5.88 2.77
CA GLY A 82 -18.01 -5.53 2.77
C GLY A 82 -17.11 -6.67 3.27
N ALA A 83 -17.57 -7.43 4.26
CA ALA A 83 -16.88 -8.62 4.73
C ALA A 83 -16.85 -9.74 3.67
N PHE A 84 -17.95 -9.93 2.93
CA PHE A 84 -18.02 -10.88 1.82
C PHE A 84 -17.08 -10.49 0.66
N TYR A 85 -17.05 -9.20 0.32
CA TYR A 85 -16.10 -8.67 -0.64
C TYR A 85 -14.64 -8.88 -0.18
N PHE A 86 -14.32 -8.56 1.09
CA PHE A 86 -12.99 -8.79 1.66
C PHE A 86 -12.60 -10.27 1.57
N ALA A 87 -13.50 -11.19 1.93
CA ALA A 87 -13.27 -12.63 1.84
C ALA A 87 -12.93 -13.08 0.40
N THR A 88 -13.63 -12.53 -0.60
CA THR A 88 -13.37 -12.81 -2.03
C THR A 88 -11.98 -12.33 -2.45
N VAL A 89 -11.58 -11.13 -2.02
CA VAL A 89 -10.27 -10.54 -2.32
C VAL A 89 -9.12 -11.32 -1.66
N VAL A 90 -9.34 -11.87 -0.46
CA VAL A 90 -8.38 -12.75 0.22
C VAL A 90 -8.24 -14.08 -0.52
N LEU A 91 -9.34 -14.76 -0.84
CA LEU A 91 -9.31 -16.04 -1.56
C LEU A 91 -8.68 -15.91 -2.96
N ALA A 92 -8.94 -14.80 -3.64
CA ALA A 92 -8.37 -14.53 -4.97
C ALA A 92 -6.90 -14.05 -4.91
N MET A 93 -6.31 -13.89 -3.72
CA MET A 93 -4.96 -13.35 -3.52
C MET A 93 -4.75 -11.95 -4.13
N ILE A 94 -5.83 -11.18 -4.30
CA ILE A 94 -5.78 -9.83 -4.90
C ILE A 94 -5.28 -8.80 -3.88
N GLY A 95 -5.82 -8.82 -2.65
CA GLY A 95 -5.29 -8.05 -1.52
C GLY A 95 -5.20 -6.53 -1.69
N TYR A 96 -6.24 -5.84 -2.17
CA TYR A 96 -6.21 -4.37 -2.41
C TYR A 96 -5.81 -3.49 -1.20
N GLY A 97 -5.97 -3.97 0.03
CA GLY A 97 -5.51 -3.26 1.24
C GLY A 97 -6.33 -2.05 1.69
N HIS A 98 -7.42 -1.68 1.02
CA HIS A 98 -8.30 -0.57 1.46
C HIS A 98 -9.11 -0.90 2.73
N SER A 99 -9.30 -2.19 3.01
CA SER A 99 -9.92 -2.74 4.22
C SER A 99 -9.06 -3.88 4.74
N THR A 100 -8.59 -3.79 5.99
CA THR A 100 -7.74 -4.80 6.62
C THR A 100 -8.18 -5.08 8.05
N PRO A 101 -8.02 -6.32 8.55
CA PRO A 101 -8.39 -6.65 9.93
C PRO A 101 -7.45 -5.93 10.90
N VAL A 102 -8.02 -5.06 11.73
CA VAL A 102 -7.25 -4.30 12.74
C VAL A 102 -7.10 -5.08 14.05
N THR A 103 -8.07 -5.93 14.38
CA THR A 103 -8.08 -6.72 15.62
C THR A 103 -7.14 -7.91 15.54
N ALA A 104 -6.54 -8.29 16.68
CA ALA A 104 -5.67 -9.46 16.74
C ALA A 104 -6.39 -10.75 16.28
N GLY A 105 -7.65 -10.93 16.69
CA GLY A 105 -8.47 -12.07 16.26
C GLY A 105 -8.78 -12.07 14.76
N GLY A 106 -9.09 -10.90 14.18
CA GLY A 106 -9.33 -10.78 12.75
C GLY A 106 -8.09 -11.10 11.91
N LYS A 107 -6.90 -10.69 12.37
CA LYS A 107 -5.63 -11.03 11.72
C LYS A 107 -5.34 -12.52 11.80
N ALA A 108 -5.47 -13.13 12.99
CA ALA A 108 -5.27 -14.55 13.17
C ALA A 108 -6.24 -15.39 12.30
N PHE A 109 -7.52 -15.01 12.28
CA PHE A 109 -8.50 -15.64 11.41
C PHE A 109 -8.16 -15.49 9.92
N CYS A 110 -7.76 -14.29 9.49
CA CYS A 110 -7.37 -14.04 8.10
C CYS A 110 -6.18 -14.89 7.66
N ILE A 111 -5.18 -15.10 8.54
CA ILE A 111 -4.04 -15.98 8.28
C ILE A 111 -4.54 -17.42 8.07
N GLY A 112 -5.37 -17.94 8.97
CA GLY A 112 -5.92 -19.29 8.83
C GLY A 112 -6.88 -19.45 7.65
N TYR A 113 -7.60 -18.40 7.28
CA TYR A 113 -8.54 -18.38 6.16
C TYR A 113 -7.87 -18.35 4.78
N ALA A 114 -6.64 -17.81 4.70
CA ALA A 114 -5.87 -17.70 3.47
C ALA A 114 -5.02 -18.95 3.14
N VAL A 115 -4.98 -19.93 4.04
CA VAL A 115 -4.30 -21.22 3.88
C VAL A 115 -5.25 -22.23 3.23
#